data_AF-A0A3D3I6B2-F1
#
_entry.id   AF-A0A3D3I6B2-F1
#
_cell.length_a   1.000
_cell.length_b   1.000
_cell.length_c   1.000
_cell.angle_alpha   90.00
_cell.angle_beta   90.00
_cell.angle_gamma   90.00
#
_symmetry.space_group_name_H-M   'P 1'
#
loop_
_entity.id
_entity.type
_entity.pdbx_description
1 polymer ?
#
loop_
_entity_poly.entity_id
_entity_poly.type
_entity_poly.pdbx_seq_one_letter_code
_entity_poly.pdbx_strand_id
1 'polypeptide(L)'
;MDQQPLINEIIEKYKLDPASVYNTWFIGSDERLKAFRAIRRGVSQVIDDIKTEKFGNDFKGSSLDFVLTAITEQKQVFEGAAHPFYWKPKMRIPDIYENQTNKKAFGQFLENCYYASNEDQLIREIIKLDGLKIKGLGPAVASILYFLHPTILPPFNTAIVNGFNYLFRDKKKLGSWQEYLKMREIIMKTNADNKDQLSKDLGAIAGLLFEIGSRNIIIEGQIISDEDKVKLLKQYNKRH
;
A
#
# COMPACT_ATOMS: atom_id res chain seq x y z
N MET A 1 1.44 19.98 23.23
CA MET A 1 1.63 20.73 21.98
C MET A 1 0.67 20.13 20.99
N ASP A 2 -0.33 20.90 20.54
CA ASP A 2 -1.36 20.38 19.63
C ASP A 2 -0.70 19.79 18.38
N GLN A 3 -1.02 18.54 18.06
CA GLN A 3 -0.50 17.86 16.87
C GLN A 3 -1.22 18.31 15.59
N GLN A 4 -2.40 18.93 15.72
CA GLN A 4 -3.25 19.32 14.59
C GLN A 4 -2.64 20.45 13.72
N PRO A 5 -2.09 21.55 14.28
CA PRO A 5 -1.47 22.61 13.48
C PRO A 5 -0.28 22.10 12.64
N LEU A 6 0.49 21.15 13.19
CA LEU A 6 1.65 20.56 12.50
C LEU A 6 1.22 19.71 11.30
N ILE A 7 0.14 18.94 11.42
CA ILE A 7 -0.36 18.10 10.33
C ILE A 7 -0.90 18.95 9.18
N ASN A 8 -1.60 20.05 9.46
CA ASN A 8 -2.11 20.95 8.41
C ASN A 8 -0.97 21.52 7.56
N GLU A 9 0.09 22.05 8.20
CA GLU A 9 1.24 22.61 7.49
C GLU A 9 1.94 21.57 6.60
N ILE A 10 2.07 20.33 7.10
CA ILE A 10 2.63 19.21 6.35
C ILE A 10 1.77 18.88 5.12
N ILE A 11 0.44 18.86 5.26
CA ILE A 11 -0.48 18.61 4.16
C ILE A 11 -0.40 19.74 3.12
N GLU A 12 -0.30 20.99 3.54
CA GLU A 12 -0.13 22.13 2.64
C GLU A 12 1.18 22.01 1.83
N LYS A 13 2.32 21.75 2.50
CA LYS A 13 3.61 21.51 1.81
C LYS A 13 3.50 20.37 0.80
N TYR A 14 2.85 19.27 1.15
CA TYR A 14 2.63 18.13 0.26
C TYR A 14 1.83 18.49 -1.00
N LYS A 15 0.76 19.29 -0.85
CA LYS A 15 -0.10 19.69 -1.96
C LYS A 15 0.53 20.76 -2.84
N LEU A 16 1.39 21.63 -2.28
CA LEU A 16 2.07 22.69 -3.04
C LEU A 16 3.27 22.18 -3.85
N ASP A 17 3.94 21.11 -3.42
CA ASP A 17 5.08 20.53 -4.15
C ASP A 17 4.62 19.87 -5.46
N PRO A 18 4.97 20.42 -6.65
CA PRO A 18 4.55 19.85 -7.94
C PRO A 18 5.14 18.46 -8.20
N ALA A 19 6.27 18.13 -7.57
CA ALA A 19 6.92 16.84 -7.72
C ALA A 19 6.35 15.79 -6.73
N SER A 20 5.40 16.16 -5.87
CA SER A 20 4.84 15.25 -4.88
C SER A 20 3.91 14.21 -5.52
N VAL A 21 3.73 13.09 -4.85
CA VAL A 21 2.76 12.04 -5.19
C VAL A 21 1.34 12.63 -5.31
N TYR A 22 1.02 13.72 -4.58
CA TYR A 22 -0.28 14.36 -4.69
C TYR A 22 -0.50 14.85 -6.12
N ASN A 23 0.45 15.62 -6.64
CA ASN A 23 0.37 16.28 -7.94
C ASN A 23 0.74 15.37 -9.10
N THR A 24 1.65 14.41 -8.88
CA THR A 24 2.16 13.55 -9.94
C THR A 24 1.34 12.28 -10.15
N TRP A 25 0.55 11.85 -9.16
CA TRP A 25 -0.23 10.60 -9.22
C TRP A 25 -1.67 10.74 -8.73
N PHE A 26 -1.90 11.40 -7.59
CA PHE A 26 -3.21 11.36 -6.94
C PHE A 26 -4.26 12.23 -7.64
N ILE A 27 -3.98 13.51 -7.88
CA ILE A 27 -4.92 14.42 -8.55
C ILE A 27 -4.78 14.37 -10.07
N GLY A 28 -5.89 14.54 -10.79
CA GLY A 28 -5.88 14.75 -12.24
C GLY A 28 -5.41 13.55 -13.09
N SER A 29 -5.26 12.36 -12.51
CA SER A 29 -4.77 11.17 -13.23
C SER A 29 -5.92 10.28 -13.73
N ASP A 30 -6.29 10.44 -15.00
CA ASP A 30 -7.16 9.50 -15.71
C ASP A 30 -6.54 8.09 -15.78
N GLU A 31 -5.22 8.02 -15.86
CA GLU A 31 -4.44 6.78 -15.83
C GLU A 31 -4.68 6.01 -14.53
N ARG A 32 -4.64 6.71 -13.38
CA ARG A 32 -4.97 6.13 -12.09
C ARG A 32 -6.37 5.54 -12.08
N LEU A 33 -7.38 6.28 -12.54
CA LEU A 33 -8.77 5.78 -12.58
C LEU A 33 -8.94 4.57 -13.53
N LYS A 34 -8.24 4.55 -14.67
CA LYS A 34 -8.19 3.40 -15.56
C LYS A 34 -7.55 2.20 -14.88
N ALA A 35 -6.49 2.41 -14.10
CA ALA A 35 -5.83 1.36 -13.35
C ALA A 35 -6.73 0.71 -12.30
N PHE A 36 -7.52 1.48 -11.54
CA PHE A 36 -8.52 0.92 -10.61
C PHE A 36 -9.45 -0.08 -11.31
N ARG A 37 -9.95 0.27 -12.50
CA ARG A 37 -10.82 -0.62 -13.28
C ARG A 37 -10.07 -1.84 -13.81
N ALA A 38 -8.86 -1.65 -14.32
CA ALA A 38 -8.03 -2.73 -14.85
C ALA A 38 -7.62 -3.73 -13.76
N ILE A 39 -7.15 -3.25 -12.62
CA ILE A 39 -6.75 -4.04 -11.46
C ILE A 39 -7.95 -4.79 -10.90
N ARG A 40 -9.11 -4.14 -10.74
CA ARG A 40 -10.33 -4.83 -10.29
C ARG A 40 -10.71 -5.99 -11.21
N ARG A 41 -10.68 -5.81 -12.54
CA ARG A 41 -10.90 -6.91 -13.50
C ARG A 41 -9.84 -7.99 -13.40
N GLY A 42 -8.56 -7.62 -13.28
CA GLY A 42 -7.46 -8.57 -13.11
C GLY A 42 -7.62 -9.41 -11.85
N VAL A 43 -8.05 -8.84 -10.74
CA VAL A 43 -8.32 -9.59 -9.50
C VAL A 43 -9.46 -10.59 -9.70
N SER A 44 -10.53 -10.23 -10.42
CA SER A 44 -11.58 -11.18 -10.80
C SER A 44 -11.00 -12.37 -11.59
N GLN A 45 -10.08 -12.11 -12.51
CA GLN A 45 -9.42 -13.19 -13.27
C GLN A 45 -8.54 -14.07 -12.36
N VAL A 46 -7.82 -13.51 -11.39
CA VAL A 46 -7.05 -14.28 -10.41
C VAL A 46 -7.95 -15.23 -9.63
N ILE A 47 -9.12 -14.74 -9.19
CA ILE A 47 -10.11 -15.55 -8.47
C ILE A 47 -10.59 -16.71 -9.35
N ASP A 48 -10.98 -16.42 -10.60
CA ASP A 48 -11.47 -17.42 -11.54
C ASP A 48 -10.41 -18.47 -11.90
N ASP A 49 -9.17 -18.04 -12.11
CA ASP A 49 -8.05 -18.95 -12.39
C ASP A 49 -7.78 -19.89 -11.21
N ILE A 50 -7.86 -19.40 -9.97
CA ILE A 50 -7.68 -20.24 -8.77
C ILE A 50 -8.85 -21.24 -8.65
N LYS A 51 -10.08 -20.78 -8.84
CA LYS A 51 -11.29 -21.63 -8.77
C LYS A 51 -11.32 -22.73 -9.82
N THR A 52 -10.89 -22.41 -11.02
CA THR A 52 -10.86 -23.34 -12.16
C THR A 52 -9.55 -24.13 -12.25
N GLU A 53 -8.71 -24.05 -11.22
CA GLU A 53 -7.41 -24.74 -11.10
C GLU A 53 -6.42 -24.42 -12.25
N LYS A 54 -6.58 -23.26 -12.89
CA LYS A 54 -5.68 -22.70 -13.92
C LYS A 54 -4.56 -21.83 -13.35
N PHE A 55 -4.66 -21.43 -12.08
CA PHE A 55 -3.61 -20.65 -11.42
C PHE A 55 -2.35 -21.51 -11.20
N GLY A 56 -1.34 -21.26 -12.02
CA GLY A 56 -0.09 -22.02 -12.09
C GLY A 56 0.83 -21.88 -10.87
N ASN A 57 2.02 -22.48 -10.97
CA ASN A 57 3.04 -22.46 -9.92
C ASN A 57 4.11 -21.38 -10.17
N ASP A 58 3.97 -20.60 -11.23
CA ASP A 58 4.84 -19.47 -11.53
C ASP A 58 4.05 -18.17 -11.36
N PHE A 59 4.75 -17.15 -10.87
CA PHE A 59 4.25 -15.80 -10.88
C PHE A 59 4.19 -15.27 -12.31
N LYS A 60 5.28 -15.41 -13.09
CA LYS A 60 5.41 -14.76 -14.40
C LYS A 60 4.36 -15.27 -15.38
N GLY A 61 3.66 -14.34 -16.04
CA GLY A 61 2.58 -14.67 -16.99
C GLY A 61 1.27 -15.15 -16.34
N SER A 62 1.18 -15.17 -15.01
CA SER A 62 -0.09 -15.43 -14.31
C SER A 62 -1.00 -14.20 -14.34
N SER A 63 -2.30 -14.39 -14.04
CA SER A 63 -3.23 -13.29 -13.81
C SER A 63 -2.81 -12.37 -12.66
N LEU A 64 -2.08 -12.90 -11.66
CA LEU A 64 -1.55 -12.10 -10.56
C LEU A 64 -0.38 -11.21 -11.01
N ASP A 65 0.42 -11.66 -11.98
CA ASP A 65 1.47 -10.84 -12.60
C ASP A 65 0.89 -9.65 -13.35
N PHE A 66 -0.20 -9.86 -14.11
CA PHE A 66 -0.92 -8.75 -14.72
C PHE A 66 -1.41 -7.73 -13.68
N VAL A 67 -2.04 -8.20 -12.60
CA VAL A 67 -2.54 -7.32 -11.51
C VAL A 67 -1.41 -6.51 -10.89
N LEU A 68 -0.32 -7.17 -10.51
CA LEU A 68 0.77 -6.49 -9.83
C LEU A 68 1.57 -5.59 -10.77
N THR A 69 1.72 -5.96 -12.04
CA THR A 69 2.32 -5.09 -13.06
C THR A 69 1.50 -3.80 -13.20
N ALA A 70 0.18 -3.91 -13.37
CA ALA A 70 -0.70 -2.76 -13.44
C ALA A 70 -0.63 -1.87 -12.17
N ILE A 71 -0.44 -2.47 -10.99
CA ILE A 71 -0.18 -1.75 -9.75
C ILE A 71 1.17 -1.03 -9.80
N THR A 72 2.25 -1.71 -10.20
CA THR A 72 3.60 -1.10 -10.25
C THR A 72 3.71 0.05 -11.26
N GLU A 73 2.86 0.06 -12.29
CA GLU A 73 2.75 1.17 -13.24
C GLU A 73 2.13 2.44 -12.63
N GLN A 74 1.54 2.35 -11.43
CA GLN A 74 0.92 3.49 -10.73
C GLN A 74 1.94 4.41 -10.05
N LYS A 75 3.13 4.57 -10.64
CA LYS A 75 4.22 5.48 -10.24
C LYS A 75 4.84 5.16 -8.87
N GLN A 76 5.57 6.15 -8.33
CA GLN A 76 6.52 6.09 -7.22
C GLN A 76 6.04 5.29 -6.00
N VAL A 77 4.76 5.42 -5.60
CA VAL A 77 4.22 4.73 -4.41
C VAL A 77 4.17 3.20 -4.60
N PHE A 78 4.14 2.72 -5.83
CA PHE A 78 3.93 1.31 -6.15
C PHE A 78 5.10 0.65 -6.89
N GLU A 79 6.19 1.39 -7.17
CA GLU A 79 7.44 0.86 -7.75
C GLU A 79 8.02 -0.25 -6.83
N GLY A 80 7.73 -1.50 -7.15
CA GLY A 80 8.14 -2.67 -6.36
C GLY A 80 7.03 -3.37 -5.56
N ALA A 81 5.75 -3.00 -5.74
CA ALA A 81 4.63 -3.72 -5.13
C ALA A 81 4.58 -5.21 -5.52
N ALA A 82 5.16 -5.58 -6.66
CA ALA A 82 5.26 -6.95 -7.13
C ALA A 82 6.39 -7.77 -6.46
N HIS A 83 7.41 -7.10 -5.90
CA HIS A 83 8.60 -7.77 -5.36
C HIS A 83 8.35 -8.85 -4.30
N PRO A 84 7.34 -8.73 -3.41
CA PRO A 84 7.01 -9.79 -2.44
C PRO A 84 6.45 -11.06 -3.08
N PHE A 85 5.96 -10.98 -4.32
CA PHE A 85 5.30 -12.07 -5.03
C PHE A 85 6.24 -12.81 -5.99
N TYR A 86 7.41 -12.24 -6.29
CA TYR A 86 8.39 -12.87 -7.16
C TYR A 86 9.00 -14.11 -6.51
N TRP A 87 9.25 -15.12 -7.34
CA TRP A 87 10.15 -16.21 -7.00
C TRP A 87 11.56 -15.65 -6.79
N LYS A 88 12.15 -15.90 -5.61
CA LYS A 88 13.53 -15.51 -5.33
C LYS A 88 14.36 -16.73 -4.94
N PRO A 89 15.40 -17.10 -5.72
CA PRO A 89 16.14 -18.36 -5.58
C PRO A 89 16.77 -18.61 -4.20
N LYS A 90 16.84 -17.59 -3.34
CA LYS A 90 17.44 -17.66 -1.99
C LYS A 90 16.64 -16.96 -0.90
N MET A 91 15.49 -16.35 -1.21
CA MET A 91 14.83 -15.43 -0.27
C MET A 91 13.41 -15.77 0.12
N ARG A 92 12.66 -16.60 -0.65
CA ARG A 92 11.32 -17.19 -0.35
C ARG A 92 10.48 -17.29 -1.63
N ILE A 93 9.63 -18.31 -1.68
CA ILE A 93 8.53 -18.45 -2.64
C ILE A 93 7.25 -18.24 -1.83
N PRO A 94 6.31 -17.40 -2.28
CA PRO A 94 4.99 -17.39 -1.65
C PRO A 94 4.36 -18.78 -1.73
N ASP A 95 3.93 -19.33 -0.59
CA ASP A 95 3.42 -20.71 -0.56
C ASP A 95 2.17 -20.91 -1.43
N ILE A 96 1.54 -19.82 -1.86
CA ILE A 96 0.46 -19.81 -2.86
C ILE A 96 0.90 -20.31 -4.25
N TYR A 97 2.18 -20.58 -4.51
CA TYR A 97 2.62 -21.19 -5.76
C TYR A 97 2.86 -22.70 -5.64
N GLU A 98 3.15 -23.19 -4.44
CA GLU A 98 3.57 -24.57 -4.21
C GLU A 98 2.53 -25.42 -3.46
N ASN A 99 1.54 -24.78 -2.83
CA ASN A 99 0.54 -25.45 -2.00
C ASN A 99 -0.88 -25.14 -2.48
N GLN A 100 -1.62 -26.18 -2.89
CA GLN A 100 -2.95 -26.03 -3.46
C GLN A 100 -4.01 -25.58 -2.44
N THR A 101 -3.86 -25.94 -1.17
CA THR A 101 -4.71 -25.43 -0.09
C THR A 101 -4.49 -23.93 0.10
N ASN A 102 -3.24 -23.48 0.06
CA ASN A 102 -2.91 -22.06 0.18
C ASN A 102 -3.39 -21.25 -1.02
N LYS A 103 -3.32 -21.83 -2.24
CA LYS A 103 -3.92 -21.24 -3.45
C LYS A 103 -5.41 -21.01 -3.27
N LYS A 104 -6.16 -22.05 -2.90
CA LYS A 104 -7.61 -21.98 -2.70
C LYS A 104 -7.96 -20.98 -1.59
N ALA A 105 -7.22 -20.97 -0.49
CA ALA A 105 -7.41 -20.00 0.59
C ALA A 105 -7.17 -18.56 0.13
N PHE A 106 -6.12 -18.31 -0.66
CA PHE A 106 -5.84 -16.98 -1.20
C PHE A 106 -6.90 -16.52 -2.21
N GLY A 107 -7.34 -17.42 -3.10
CA GLY A 107 -8.43 -17.12 -4.04
C GLY A 107 -9.73 -16.80 -3.32
N GLN A 108 -10.09 -17.58 -2.30
CA GLN A 108 -11.28 -17.31 -1.48
C GLN A 108 -11.18 -15.98 -0.74
N PHE A 109 -10.00 -15.66 -0.19
CA PHE A 109 -9.74 -14.38 0.45
C PHE A 109 -9.92 -13.20 -0.52
N LEU A 110 -9.33 -13.30 -1.72
CA LEU A 110 -9.49 -12.27 -2.75
C LEU A 110 -10.95 -12.12 -3.18
N GLU A 111 -11.67 -13.22 -3.34
CA GLU A 111 -13.10 -13.20 -3.69
C GLU A 111 -13.94 -12.53 -2.61
N ASN A 112 -13.76 -12.93 -1.36
CA ASN A 112 -14.51 -12.36 -0.24
C ASN A 112 -14.21 -10.86 -0.11
N CYS A 113 -12.95 -10.47 -0.28
CA CYS A 113 -12.57 -9.05 -0.33
C CYS A 113 -13.19 -8.36 -1.55
N TYR A 114 -13.22 -8.97 -2.74
CA TYR A 114 -13.75 -8.36 -3.96
C TYR A 114 -15.23 -7.97 -3.84
N TYR A 115 -16.02 -8.83 -3.19
CA TYR A 115 -17.46 -8.63 -2.96
C TYR A 115 -17.79 -7.93 -1.63
N ALA A 116 -16.81 -7.71 -0.76
CA ALA A 116 -17.05 -7.02 0.50
C ALA A 116 -17.64 -5.62 0.26
N SER A 117 -18.63 -5.25 1.06
CA SER A 117 -19.33 -3.96 0.97
C SER A 117 -19.09 -3.06 2.19
N ASN A 118 -18.42 -3.59 3.22
CA ASN A 118 -18.14 -2.88 4.46
C ASN A 118 -16.78 -3.26 5.05
N GLU A 119 -16.33 -2.42 5.98
CA GLU A 119 -15.06 -2.52 6.68
C GLU A 119 -14.92 -3.83 7.49
N ASP A 120 -15.94 -4.21 8.25
CA ASP A 120 -15.85 -5.39 9.13
C ASP A 120 -15.65 -6.68 8.34
N GLN A 121 -16.24 -6.80 7.15
CA GLN A 121 -15.99 -7.94 6.26
C GLN A 121 -14.51 -8.02 5.88
N LEU A 122 -13.92 -6.91 5.43
CA LEU A 122 -12.52 -6.86 5.02
C LEU A 122 -11.57 -7.20 6.17
N ILE A 123 -11.79 -6.63 7.37
CA ILE A 123 -10.96 -6.91 8.54
C ILE A 123 -11.06 -8.39 8.93
N ARG A 124 -12.26 -8.97 8.92
CA ARG A 124 -12.44 -10.41 9.22
C ARG A 124 -11.70 -11.30 8.23
N GLU A 125 -11.76 -10.99 6.93
CA GLU A 125 -11.05 -11.77 5.92
C GLU A 125 -9.53 -11.65 6.06
N ILE A 126 -9.01 -10.47 6.40
CA ILE A 126 -7.58 -10.27 6.70
C ILE A 126 -7.15 -11.13 7.91
N ILE A 127 -7.93 -11.13 8.99
CA ILE A 127 -7.64 -11.91 10.19
C ILE A 127 -7.69 -13.42 9.89
N LYS A 128 -8.68 -13.87 9.11
CA LYS A 128 -8.79 -15.27 8.68
C LYS A 128 -7.57 -15.70 7.88
N LEU A 129 -7.16 -14.90 6.89
CA LEU A 129 -5.99 -15.19 6.06
C LEU A 129 -4.70 -15.21 6.90
N ASP A 130 -4.50 -14.23 7.79
CA ASP A 130 -3.33 -14.19 8.67
C ASP A 130 -3.26 -15.41 9.61
N GLY A 131 -4.41 -15.94 10.03
CA GLY A 131 -4.51 -17.16 10.84
C GLY A 131 -3.98 -18.42 10.15
N LEU A 132 -4.00 -18.45 8.81
CA LEU A 132 -3.46 -19.56 8.01
C LEU A 132 -1.93 -19.55 7.92
N LYS A 133 -1.27 -18.45 8.31
CA LYS A 133 0.20 -18.31 8.34
C LYS A 133 0.90 -18.68 7.02
N ILE A 134 0.24 -18.39 5.89
CA ILE A 134 0.76 -18.62 4.54
C ILE A 134 2.05 -17.81 4.34
N LYS A 135 3.17 -18.48 4.07
CA LYS A 135 4.44 -17.75 3.93
C LYS A 135 4.41 -16.94 2.64
N GLY A 136 4.88 -15.70 2.72
CA GLY A 136 5.01 -14.78 1.59
C GLY A 136 3.76 -13.92 1.38
N LEU A 137 2.68 -14.22 2.10
CA LEU A 137 1.38 -13.56 1.96
C LEU A 137 1.06 -12.67 3.15
N GLY A 138 1.88 -11.64 3.34
CA GLY A 138 1.67 -10.61 4.38
C GLY A 138 0.91 -9.37 3.86
N PRO A 139 1.07 -8.21 4.53
CA PRO A 139 0.47 -6.94 4.10
C PRO A 139 0.88 -6.44 2.71
N ALA A 140 1.79 -7.13 2.01
CA ALA A 140 2.05 -6.87 0.60
C ALA A 140 0.77 -6.95 -0.26
N VAL A 141 -0.20 -7.77 0.15
CA VAL A 141 -1.52 -7.87 -0.51
C VAL A 141 -2.37 -6.60 -0.29
N ALA A 142 -2.08 -5.77 0.72
CA ALA A 142 -2.86 -4.57 1.03
C ALA A 142 -2.91 -3.57 -0.13
N SER A 143 -1.88 -3.51 -0.98
CA SER A 143 -1.92 -2.67 -2.18
C SER A 143 -2.97 -3.16 -3.19
N ILE A 144 -3.16 -4.48 -3.35
CA ILE A 144 -4.27 -5.03 -4.15
C ILE A 144 -5.61 -4.61 -3.52
N LEU A 145 -5.74 -4.79 -2.19
CA LEU A 145 -6.98 -4.47 -1.49
C LEU A 145 -7.32 -2.98 -1.53
N TYR A 146 -6.33 -2.09 -1.51
CA TYR A 146 -6.52 -0.66 -1.70
C TYR A 146 -7.16 -0.34 -3.05
N PHE A 147 -6.74 -0.99 -4.14
CA PHE A 147 -7.37 -0.80 -5.45
C PHE A 147 -8.79 -1.39 -5.53
N LEU A 148 -9.17 -2.29 -4.63
CA LEU A 148 -10.55 -2.75 -4.49
C LEU A 148 -11.38 -1.83 -3.59
N HIS A 149 -10.78 -1.30 -2.52
CA HIS A 149 -11.42 -0.58 -1.42
C HIS A 149 -10.64 0.67 -0.97
N PRO A 150 -10.49 1.68 -1.84
CA PRO A 150 -9.58 2.81 -1.59
C PRO A 150 -9.97 3.69 -0.40
N THR A 151 -11.22 3.59 0.06
CA THR A 151 -11.73 4.37 1.20
C THR A 151 -11.65 3.64 2.54
N ILE A 152 -11.21 2.38 2.53
CA ILE A 152 -11.19 1.50 3.71
C ILE A 152 -9.78 1.00 4.01
N LEU A 153 -8.98 0.68 2.99
CA LEU A 153 -7.65 0.08 3.16
C LEU A 153 -6.58 0.94 2.50
N PRO A 154 -5.59 1.47 3.24
CA PRO A 154 -4.46 2.17 2.61
C PRO A 154 -3.52 1.16 1.94
N PRO A 155 -2.81 1.55 0.86
CA PRO A 155 -1.73 0.74 0.30
C PRO A 155 -0.58 0.60 1.31
N PHE A 156 0.33 -0.34 1.05
CA PHE A 156 1.39 -0.67 2.00
C PHE A 156 2.75 -0.84 1.31
N ASN A 157 3.75 -0.12 1.81
CA ASN A 157 5.15 -0.31 1.45
C ASN A 157 6.06 0.21 2.58
N THR A 158 7.37 0.03 2.42
CA THR A 158 8.38 0.48 3.40
C THR A 158 8.35 1.97 3.67
N ALA A 159 8.23 2.81 2.63
CA ALA A 159 8.21 4.25 2.80
C ALA A 159 6.96 4.71 3.58
N ILE A 160 5.78 4.14 3.30
CA ILE A 160 4.55 4.44 4.04
C ILE A 160 4.71 4.09 5.53
N VAL A 161 5.27 2.92 5.85
CA VAL A 161 5.51 2.53 7.26
C VAL A 161 6.52 3.45 7.93
N ASN A 162 7.59 3.83 7.23
CA ASN A 162 8.60 4.76 7.75
C ASN A 162 7.99 6.15 8.00
N GLY A 163 7.20 6.66 7.06
CA GLY A 163 6.51 7.94 7.20
C GLY A 163 5.48 7.92 8.32
N PHE A 164 4.75 6.81 8.47
CA PHE A 164 3.84 6.60 9.60
C PHE A 164 4.59 6.66 10.93
N ASN A 165 5.67 5.88 11.06
CA ASN A 165 6.48 5.85 12.27
C ASN A 165 7.06 7.22 12.61
N TYR A 166 7.48 7.97 11.59
CA TYR A 166 8.03 9.31 11.76
C TYR A 166 6.96 10.34 12.17
N LEU A 167 5.82 10.35 11.48
CA LEU A 167 4.71 11.29 11.74
C LEU A 167 4.09 11.06 13.12
N PHE A 168 3.82 9.81 13.49
CA PHE A 168 3.12 9.45 14.73
C PHE A 168 4.05 9.05 15.88
N ARG A 169 5.38 9.15 15.69
CA ARG A 169 6.40 8.73 16.68
C ARG A 169 6.23 7.28 17.14
N ASP A 170 5.93 6.40 16.20
CA ASP A 170 5.69 4.98 16.41
C ASP A 170 6.86 4.13 15.89
N LYS A 171 6.82 2.82 16.11
CA LYS A 171 7.85 1.85 15.68
C LYS A 171 7.21 0.57 15.11
N LYS A 172 6.19 0.74 14.28
CA LYS A 172 5.52 -0.34 13.56
C LYS A 172 6.50 -1.08 12.65
N LYS A 173 6.39 -2.41 12.63
CA LYS A 173 7.26 -3.29 11.83
C LYS A 173 6.60 -3.66 10.49
N LEU A 174 7.42 -3.88 9.48
CA LEU A 174 6.96 -4.41 8.19
C LEU A 174 6.53 -5.88 8.29
N GLY A 175 5.60 -6.28 7.42
CA GLY A 175 5.30 -7.70 7.16
C GLY A 175 4.27 -8.36 8.08
N SER A 176 3.67 -7.64 9.03
CA SER A 176 2.63 -8.15 9.93
C SER A 176 1.26 -7.54 9.65
N TRP A 177 0.23 -8.38 9.44
CA TRP A 177 -1.15 -7.93 9.29
C TRP A 177 -1.66 -7.22 10.55
N GLN A 178 -1.25 -7.68 11.73
CA GLN A 178 -1.61 -7.02 12.99
C GLN A 178 -1.06 -5.58 13.06
N GLU A 179 0.19 -5.38 12.66
CA GLU A 179 0.80 -4.05 12.63
C GLU A 179 0.17 -3.17 11.54
N TYR A 180 -0.15 -3.75 10.38
CA TYR A 180 -0.90 -3.07 9.32
C TYR A 180 -2.27 -2.59 9.79
N LEU A 181 -3.05 -3.43 10.49
CA LEU A 181 -4.39 -3.06 10.97
C LEU A 181 -4.35 -1.94 12.02
N LYS A 182 -3.37 -1.97 12.94
CA LYS A 182 -3.15 -0.87 13.90
C LYS A 182 -2.77 0.43 13.17
N MET A 183 -1.89 0.34 12.19
CA MET A 183 -1.48 1.49 11.38
C MET A 183 -2.68 2.07 10.62
N ARG A 184 -3.48 1.21 10.00
CA ARG A 184 -4.70 1.57 9.27
C ARG A 184 -5.69 2.34 10.14
N GLU A 185 -5.94 1.92 11.36
CA GLU A 185 -6.87 2.59 12.28
C GLU A 185 -6.46 4.06 12.52
N ILE A 186 -5.18 4.29 12.79
CA ILE A 186 -4.63 5.62 13.01
C ILE A 186 -4.65 6.45 11.72
N ILE A 187 -4.36 5.84 10.57
CA ILE A 187 -4.45 6.49 9.24
C ILE A 187 -5.89 6.93 8.96
N MET A 188 -6.87 6.06 9.19
CA MET A 188 -8.28 6.38 8.95
C MET A 188 -8.76 7.53 9.82
N LYS A 189 -8.43 7.48 11.11
CA LYS A 189 -8.77 8.57 12.03
C LYS A 189 -8.15 9.89 11.58
N THR A 190 -6.83 9.89 11.33
CA THR A 190 -6.11 11.09 10.87
C THR A 190 -6.70 11.63 9.56
N ASN A 191 -7.06 10.76 8.63
CA ASN A 191 -7.65 11.17 7.36
C ASN A 191 -9.07 11.71 7.54
N ALA A 192 -9.86 11.16 8.46
CA ALA A 192 -11.18 11.70 8.79
C ALA A 192 -11.08 13.10 9.40
N ASP A 193 -10.13 13.30 10.33
CA ASP A 193 -9.87 14.58 10.99
C ASP A 193 -9.32 15.66 10.02
N ASN A 194 -8.82 15.25 8.85
CA ASN A 194 -8.23 16.13 7.83
C ASN A 194 -8.91 15.99 6.45
N LYS A 195 -10.14 15.46 6.41
CA LYS A 195 -10.82 15.07 5.17
C LYS A 195 -11.04 16.25 4.21
N ASP A 196 -11.22 17.46 4.74
CA ASP A 196 -11.43 18.66 3.93
C ASP A 196 -10.17 19.11 3.19
N GLN A 197 -8.99 18.73 3.69
CA GLN A 197 -7.71 19.04 3.06
C GLN A 197 -7.20 17.87 2.19
N LEU A 198 -7.51 16.64 2.61
CA LEU A 198 -7.17 15.39 1.93
C LEU A 198 -8.39 14.88 1.13
N SER A 199 -8.56 13.55 1.07
CA SER A 199 -9.64 12.89 0.31
C SER A 199 -10.19 11.72 1.11
N LYS A 200 -11.43 11.31 0.82
CA LYS A 200 -11.98 10.04 1.32
C LYS A 200 -11.15 8.84 0.83
N ASP A 201 -10.51 8.98 -0.33
CA ASP A 201 -9.58 8.00 -0.86
C ASP A 201 -8.26 8.05 -0.09
N LEU A 202 -7.91 6.94 0.56
CA LEU A 202 -6.73 6.81 1.40
C LEU A 202 -5.42 6.87 0.62
N GLY A 203 -5.46 6.91 -0.71
CA GLY A 203 -4.30 7.19 -1.56
C GLY A 203 -3.67 8.55 -1.27
N ALA A 204 -4.45 9.56 -0.88
CA ALA A 204 -3.93 10.89 -0.57
C ALA A 204 -3.04 10.86 0.68
N ILE A 205 -3.55 10.31 1.79
CA ILE A 205 -2.77 10.21 3.03
C ILE A 205 -1.63 9.19 2.89
N ALA A 206 -1.82 8.11 2.15
CA ALA A 206 -0.74 7.16 1.90
C ALA A 206 0.38 7.77 1.06
N GLY A 207 0.04 8.63 0.08
CA GLY A 207 1.00 9.43 -0.66
C GLY A 207 1.77 10.39 0.25
N LEU A 208 1.09 11.08 1.17
CA LEU A 208 1.76 11.93 2.16
C LEU A 208 2.75 11.13 3.02
N LEU A 209 2.32 9.97 3.56
CA LEU A 209 3.18 9.11 4.35
C LEU A 209 4.36 8.58 3.54
N PHE A 210 4.15 8.25 2.26
CA PHE A 210 5.21 7.87 1.35
C PHE A 210 6.25 8.99 1.19
N GLU A 211 5.82 10.24 1.01
CA GLU A 211 6.73 11.38 0.89
C GLU A 211 7.55 11.60 2.16
N ILE A 212 6.89 11.54 3.33
CA ILE A 212 7.57 11.68 4.62
C ILE A 212 8.60 10.54 4.81
N GLY A 213 8.21 9.29 4.57
CA GLY A 213 9.10 8.15 4.75
C GLY A 213 10.19 8.02 3.70
N SER A 214 9.96 8.58 2.51
CA SER A 214 10.96 8.79 1.47
C SER A 214 11.78 10.04 1.71
N ARG A 215 11.52 10.80 2.80
CA ARG A 215 12.23 12.02 3.19
C ARG A 215 12.09 13.18 2.19
N ASN A 216 11.05 13.17 1.39
CA ASN A 216 10.73 14.27 0.50
C ASN A 216 10.06 15.44 1.25
N ILE A 217 9.47 15.17 2.41
CA ILE A 217 8.93 16.17 3.33
C ILE A 217 9.60 15.98 4.70
N ILE A 218 10.06 17.08 5.28
CA ILE A 218 10.68 17.11 6.61
C ILE A 218 9.68 17.70 7.61
N ILE A 219 9.54 17.04 8.76
CA ILE A 219 8.74 17.55 9.87
C ILE A 219 9.68 18.32 10.80
N GLU A 220 9.51 19.64 10.85
CA GLU A 220 10.34 20.53 11.68
C GLU A 220 10.22 20.17 13.17
N GLY A 221 11.34 20.28 13.90
CA GLY A 221 11.38 19.96 15.34
C GLY A 221 11.67 18.49 15.69
N GLN A 222 11.89 17.60 14.71
CA GLN A 222 12.48 16.28 14.94
C GLN A 222 13.98 16.31 14.65
N ILE A 223 14.80 15.73 15.54
CA ILE A 223 16.26 15.64 15.35
C ILE A 223 16.53 14.67 14.18
N ILE A 224 17.10 15.20 13.11
CA ILE A 224 17.52 14.44 11.93
C ILE A 224 19.02 14.19 12.05
N SER A 225 19.48 12.95 11.87
CA SER A 225 20.92 12.65 11.86
C SER A 225 21.61 13.34 10.69
N ASP A 226 22.92 13.58 10.78
CA ASP A 226 23.66 14.21 9.67
C ASP A 226 23.73 13.32 8.42
N GLU A 227 23.74 11.99 8.59
CA GLU A 227 23.57 11.04 7.47
C GLU A 227 22.23 11.23 6.76
N ASP A 228 21.18 11.54 7.52
CA ASP A 228 19.84 11.72 6.99
C ASP A 228 19.74 13.04 6.22
N LYS A 229 20.41 14.11 6.66
CA LYS A 229 20.55 15.38 5.93
C LYS A 229 21.29 15.22 4.60
N VAL A 230 22.33 14.38 4.54
CA VAL A 230 23.06 14.13 3.28
C VAL A 230 22.21 13.36 2.27
N LYS A 231 21.42 12.38 2.71
CA LYS A 231 20.49 11.65 1.83
C LYS A 231 19.39 12.57 1.29
N LEU A 232 18.87 13.45 2.16
CA LEU A 232 17.89 14.48 1.82
C LEU A 232 18.36 15.39 0.69
N LEU A 233 19.56 15.97 0.82
CA LEU A 233 20.14 16.85 -0.20
C LEU A 233 20.32 16.15 -1.56
N LYS A 234 20.78 14.88 -1.55
CA LYS A 234 20.92 14.09 -2.78
C LYS A 234 19.58 13.83 -3.47
N GLN A 235 18.52 13.63 -2.69
CA GLN A 235 17.18 13.36 -3.22
C GLN A 235 16.50 14.63 -3.73
N TYR A 236 16.68 15.76 -3.04
CA TYR A 236 16.25 17.08 -3.52
C TYR A 236 16.87 17.41 -4.87
N ASN A 237 18.20 17.27 -5.02
CA ASN A 237 18.92 17.49 -6.28
C ASN A 237 18.57 16.50 -7.41
N LYS A 238 17.86 15.41 -7.09
CA LYS A 238 17.35 14.46 -8.10
C LYS A 238 15.95 14.85 -8.59
N ARG A 239 15.19 15.58 -7.76
CA ARG A 239 13.80 15.99 -8.03
C ARG A 239 13.71 17.38 -8.69
N HIS A 240 14.74 18.21 -8.52
CA HIS A 240 14.92 19.54 -9.11
C HIS A 240 16.24 19.61 -9.86
#